data_AF-A0A917GI93-F1
#
_entry.id   AF-A0A917GI93-F1
#
_cell.length_a   1.000
_cell.length_b   1.000
_cell.length_c   1.000
_cell.angle_alpha   90.00
_cell.angle_beta   90.00
_cell.angle_gamma   90.00
#
_symmetry.space_group_name_H-M   'P 1'
#
loop_
_entity.id
_entity.type
_entity.pdbx_description
1 polymer ?
#
loop_
_entity_poly.entity_id
_entity_poly.type
_entity_poly.pdbx_seq_one_letter_code
_entity_poly.pdbx_strand_id
1 'polypeptide(L)'
;MPNLFPKIVGNRILELQTIRKLNKDMKFYTSIPESLKPYYKAELDKYRIKNSNGDLKSAWNHLERAHIIGQKYPFAHTFVHWKMLQFGIKIKSGKEIMGQIPRLIFGGVKSFVGKIPVGNTGGANVPPLKSFPIEKELENIFVKAGIKLN
;
A
#
# COMPACT_ATOMS: atom_id res chain seq x y z
N MET A 1 14.84 -39.29 -49.85
CA MET A 1 14.21 -38.44 -48.83
C MET A 1 14.35 -39.11 -47.47
N PRO A 2 14.96 -38.45 -46.46
CA PRO A 2 14.77 -38.79 -45.05
C PRO A 2 14.01 -37.68 -44.30
N ASN A 3 13.14 -38.11 -43.39
CA ASN A 3 12.14 -37.32 -42.69
C ASN A 3 12.70 -36.19 -41.79
N LEU A 4 12.01 -35.04 -41.86
CA LEU A 4 11.92 -34.01 -40.82
C LEU A 4 11.45 -34.64 -39.49
N PHE A 5 12.05 -34.27 -38.36
CA PHE A 5 11.37 -33.81 -37.13
C PHE A 5 12.44 -33.44 -36.06
N PRO A 6 12.48 -32.19 -35.55
CA PRO A 6 13.41 -31.81 -34.50
C PRO A 6 12.93 -32.26 -33.11
N LYS A 7 13.87 -32.71 -32.28
CA LYS A 7 13.68 -33.06 -30.85
C LYS A 7 13.27 -31.82 -30.04
N ILE A 8 11.97 -31.57 -29.87
CA ILE A 8 11.44 -30.49 -29.00
C ILE A 8 10.61 -31.11 -27.87
N VAL A 9 11.26 -31.75 -26.90
CA VAL A 9 10.56 -32.22 -25.68
C VAL A 9 11.32 -31.90 -24.38
N GLY A 10 12.59 -31.48 -24.44
CA GLY A 10 13.40 -31.22 -23.24
C GLY A 10 13.16 -29.89 -22.50
N ASN A 11 12.60 -28.87 -23.15
CA ASN A 11 12.53 -27.50 -22.57
C ASN A 11 11.26 -27.18 -21.79
N ARG A 12 10.14 -27.89 -22.01
CA ARG A 12 8.86 -27.52 -21.37
C ARG A 12 8.85 -27.75 -19.86
N ILE A 13 9.54 -28.79 -19.36
CA ILE A 13 9.56 -29.09 -17.92
C ILE A 13 10.42 -28.07 -17.17
N LEU A 14 11.57 -27.65 -17.74
CA LEU A 14 12.43 -26.60 -17.19
C LEU A 14 11.76 -25.23 -17.22
N GLU A 15 11.05 -24.88 -18.31
CA GLU A 15 10.21 -23.68 -18.37
C GLU A 15 9.08 -23.73 -17.34
N LEU A 16 8.35 -24.85 -17.24
CA LEU A 16 7.26 -25.00 -16.27
C LEU A 16 7.74 -24.95 -14.82
N GLN A 17 8.92 -25.50 -14.51
CA GLN A 17 9.54 -25.39 -13.19
C GLN A 17 10.01 -23.96 -12.91
N THR A 18 10.55 -23.26 -13.91
CA THR A 18 10.96 -21.86 -13.80
C THR A 18 9.75 -20.95 -13.61
N ILE A 19 8.68 -21.14 -14.38
CA ILE A 19 7.40 -20.42 -14.26
C ILE A 19 6.73 -20.72 -12.90
N ARG A 20 6.74 -21.98 -12.45
CA ARG A 20 6.24 -22.35 -11.10
C ARG A 20 7.07 -21.72 -9.98
N LYS A 21 8.39 -21.59 -10.15
CA LYS A 21 9.28 -20.90 -9.21
C LYS A 21 9.01 -19.39 -9.19
N LEU A 22 8.91 -18.77 -10.37
CA LEU A 22 8.54 -17.35 -10.52
C LEU A 22 7.16 -17.03 -9.91
N ASN A 23 6.17 -17.91 -10.08
CA ASN A 23 4.83 -17.76 -9.49
C ASN A 23 4.80 -17.97 -7.97
N LYS A 24 5.76 -18.70 -7.39
CA LYS A 24 5.85 -18.92 -5.93
C LYS A 24 6.35 -17.67 -5.20
N ASP A 25 7.04 -16.78 -5.91
CA ASP A 25 7.73 -15.61 -5.36
C ASP A 25 6.96 -14.28 -5.51
N MET A 26 5.84 -14.26 -6.24
CA MET A 26 4.97 -13.08 -6.37
C MET A 26 3.76 -13.17 -5.42
N LYS A 27 4.00 -12.91 -4.13
CA LYS A 27 2.92 -12.72 -3.15
C LYS A 27 2.22 -11.38 -3.40
N PHE A 28 1.09 -11.39 -4.10
CA PHE A 28 0.20 -10.23 -4.20
C PHE A 28 -0.60 -10.08 -2.91
N TYR A 29 -0.17 -9.18 -2.03
CA TYR A 29 -0.94 -8.83 -0.83
C TYR A 29 -2.05 -7.83 -1.21
N THR A 30 -3.18 -8.34 -1.71
CA THR A 30 -4.33 -7.51 -2.12
C THR A 30 -5.01 -6.83 -0.93
N SER A 31 -5.13 -7.56 0.19
CA SER A 31 -5.81 -7.11 1.40
C SER A 31 -4.89 -7.13 2.63
N ILE A 32 -5.27 -6.33 3.63
CA ILE A 32 -4.57 -6.29 4.91
C ILE A 32 -4.73 -7.63 5.68
N PRO A 33 -3.67 -8.20 6.27
CA PRO A 33 -3.73 -9.41 7.09
C PRO A 33 -4.58 -9.22 8.35
N GLU A 34 -5.23 -10.28 8.82
CA GLU A 34 -6.06 -10.23 10.04
C GLU A 34 -5.29 -9.81 11.29
N SER A 35 -3.97 -10.10 11.37
CA SER A 35 -3.13 -9.64 12.48
C SER A 35 -2.86 -8.13 12.47
N LEU A 36 -2.88 -7.48 11.31
CA LEU A 36 -2.59 -6.05 11.16
C LEU A 36 -3.87 -5.18 11.10
N LYS A 37 -4.97 -5.78 10.65
CA LYS A 37 -6.28 -5.13 10.46
C LYS A 37 -6.81 -4.39 11.69
N PRO A 38 -6.66 -4.87 12.95
CA PRO A 38 -7.13 -4.14 14.12
C PRO A 38 -6.44 -2.78 14.29
N TYR A 39 -5.14 -2.71 14.01
CA TYR A 39 -4.36 -1.47 14.12
C TYR A 39 -4.76 -0.46 13.05
N TYR A 40 -4.95 -0.92 11.82
CA TYR A 40 -5.47 -0.10 10.72
C TYR A 40 -6.85 0.49 11.04
N LYS A 41 -7.77 -0.34 11.55
CA LYS A 41 -9.10 0.11 11.96
C LYS A 41 -9.02 1.10 13.12
N ALA A 42 -8.18 0.84 14.12
CA ALA A 42 -7.99 1.74 15.25
C ALA A 42 -7.54 3.13 14.82
N GLU A 43 -6.62 3.26 13.86
CA GLU A 43 -6.22 4.57 13.32
C GLU A 43 -7.37 5.25 12.57
N LEU A 44 -8.16 4.51 11.79
CA LEU A 44 -9.36 5.08 11.13
C LEU A 44 -10.44 5.53 12.13
N ASP A 45 -10.62 4.82 13.24
CA ASP A 45 -11.58 5.18 14.28
C ASP A 45 -11.10 6.39 15.09
N LYS A 46 -9.81 6.46 15.44
CA LYS A 46 -9.21 7.67 16.02
C LYS A 46 -9.34 8.87 15.08
N TYR A 47 -9.11 8.69 13.77
CA TYR A 47 -9.38 9.72 12.77
C TYR A 47 -10.81 10.25 12.86
N ARG A 48 -11.82 9.36 12.89
CA ARG A 48 -13.23 9.75 12.96
C ARG A 48 -13.52 10.57 14.21
N ILE A 49 -13.06 10.10 15.37
CA ILE A 49 -13.24 10.77 16.67
C ILE A 49 -12.58 12.15 16.67
N LYS A 50 -11.33 12.25 16.21
CA LYS A 50 -10.61 13.53 16.15
C LYS A 50 -11.27 14.51 15.17
N ASN A 51 -11.71 14.01 14.02
CA ASN A 51 -12.40 14.80 13.01
C ASN A 51 -13.78 15.29 13.48
N SER A 52 -14.53 14.50 14.26
CA SER A 52 -15.80 14.94 14.84
C SER A 52 -15.60 15.99 15.93
N ASN A 53 -14.50 15.90 16.68
CA ASN A 53 -14.17 16.84 17.76
C ASN A 53 -13.49 18.12 17.28
N GLY A 54 -13.31 18.30 15.95
CA GLY A 54 -12.66 19.48 15.37
C GLY A 54 -11.12 19.49 15.49
N ASP A 55 -10.51 18.44 16.02
CA ASP A 55 -9.05 18.28 16.11
C ASP A 55 -8.49 17.82 14.76
N LEU A 56 -8.43 18.76 13.80
CA LEU A 56 -8.08 18.49 12.42
C LEU A 56 -6.63 17.99 12.27
N LYS A 57 -5.72 18.47 13.12
CA LYS A 57 -4.30 18.08 13.07
C LYS A 57 -4.14 16.61 13.48
N SER A 58 -4.71 16.20 14.61
CA SER A 58 -4.66 14.79 15.00
C SER A 58 -5.46 13.90 14.06
N ALA A 59 -6.58 14.38 13.53
CA ALA A 59 -7.33 13.64 12.52
C ALA A 59 -6.47 13.33 11.29
N TRP A 60 -5.75 14.32 10.76
CA TRP A 60 -4.84 14.11 9.63
C TRP A 60 -3.72 13.12 9.97
N ASN A 61 -3.09 13.27 11.14
CA ASN A 61 -2.02 12.35 11.57
C ASN A 61 -2.50 10.89 11.63
N HIS A 62 -3.72 10.63 12.08
CA HIS A 62 -4.29 9.28 12.06
C HIS A 62 -4.54 8.74 10.65
N LEU A 63 -4.87 9.60 9.67
CA LEU A 63 -4.92 9.19 8.27
C LEU A 63 -3.52 8.84 7.73
N GLU A 64 -2.49 9.64 8.05
CA GLU A 64 -1.11 9.35 7.64
C GLU A 64 -0.62 8.02 8.21
N ARG A 65 -0.93 7.74 9.47
CA ARG A 65 -0.61 6.46 10.12
C ARG A 65 -1.38 5.29 9.52
N ALA A 66 -2.69 5.45 9.27
CA ALA A 66 -3.48 4.45 8.57
C ALA A 66 -2.95 4.18 7.15
N HIS A 67 -2.47 5.22 6.46
CA HIS A 67 -1.85 5.10 5.14
C HIS A 67 -0.57 4.25 5.21
N ILE A 68 0.33 4.53 6.16
CA ILE A 68 1.57 3.75 6.36
C ILE A 68 1.25 2.27 6.67
N ILE A 69 0.27 2.01 7.54
CA ILE A 69 -0.17 0.63 7.87
C ILE A 69 -0.75 -0.07 6.63
N GLY A 70 -1.57 0.64 5.86
CA GLY A 70 -2.23 0.15 4.65
C GLY A 70 -1.32 0.09 3.42
N GLN A 71 -0.09 0.61 3.50
CA GLN A 71 0.71 1.00 2.34
C GLN A 71 1.07 -0.17 1.42
N LYS A 72 1.29 -1.37 1.99
CA LYS A 72 1.59 -2.59 1.22
C LYS A 72 0.35 -3.26 0.62
N TYR A 73 -0.85 -2.77 0.93
CA TYR A 73 -2.13 -3.43 0.64
C TYR A 73 -3.01 -2.51 -0.22
N PRO A 74 -3.10 -2.72 -1.55
CA PRO A 74 -3.73 -1.77 -2.47
C PRO A 74 -5.13 -1.30 -2.08
N PHE A 75 -6.00 -2.20 -1.59
CA PHE A 75 -7.35 -1.80 -1.17
C PHE A 75 -7.32 -0.87 0.06
N ALA A 76 -6.50 -1.17 1.06
CA ALA A 76 -6.38 -0.33 2.26
C ALA A 76 -5.73 1.01 1.91
N HIS A 77 -4.66 0.98 1.13
CA HIS A 77 -3.96 2.17 0.64
C HIS A 77 -4.89 3.12 -0.14
N THR A 78 -5.59 2.62 -1.15
CA THR A 78 -6.54 3.41 -1.95
C THR A 78 -7.69 3.94 -1.09
N PHE A 79 -8.18 3.16 -0.13
CA PHE A 79 -9.22 3.63 0.79
C PHE A 79 -8.74 4.80 1.65
N VAL A 80 -7.50 4.78 2.16
CA VAL A 80 -6.99 5.90 2.94
C VAL A 80 -6.79 7.14 2.06
N HIS A 81 -6.29 7.00 0.83
CA HIS A 81 -6.25 8.14 -0.10
C HIS A 81 -7.62 8.75 -0.37
N TRP A 82 -8.65 7.90 -0.49
CA TRP A 82 -10.01 8.38 -0.61
C TRP A 82 -10.44 9.19 0.64
N LYS A 83 -10.10 8.70 1.84
CA LYS A 83 -10.37 9.42 3.09
C LYS A 83 -9.58 10.73 3.20
N MET A 84 -8.33 10.75 2.77
CA MET A 84 -7.50 11.96 2.69
C MET A 84 -8.10 12.98 1.72
N LEU A 85 -8.59 12.55 0.55
CA LEU A 85 -9.29 13.43 -0.39
C LEU A 85 -10.56 14.03 0.24
N GLN A 86 -11.41 13.19 0.86
CA GLN A 86 -12.60 13.64 1.57
C GLN A 86 -12.26 14.65 2.67
N PHE A 87 -11.18 14.40 3.42
CA PHE A 87 -10.71 15.32 4.45
C PHE A 87 -10.19 16.63 3.86
N GLY A 88 -9.40 16.57 2.78
CA GLY A 88 -8.92 17.74 2.04
C GLY A 88 -10.06 18.64 1.56
N ILE A 89 -11.15 18.05 1.05
CA ILE A 89 -12.38 18.77 0.70
C ILE A 89 -13.00 19.43 1.93
N LYS A 90 -13.16 18.70 3.04
CA LYS A 90 -13.73 19.21 4.30
C LYS A 90 -12.97 20.44 4.80
N ILE A 91 -11.63 20.40 4.80
CA ILE A 91 -10.78 21.50 5.27
C ILE A 91 -10.49 22.55 4.18
N LYS A 92 -11.10 22.42 2.99
CA LYS A 92 -10.92 23.31 1.83
C LYS A 92 -9.46 23.44 1.38
N SER A 93 -8.67 22.38 1.53
CA SER A 93 -7.27 22.35 1.09
C SER A 93 -7.17 21.95 -0.39
N GLY A 94 -7.12 22.95 -1.28
CA GLY A 94 -6.94 22.72 -2.72
C GLY A 94 -5.67 21.92 -3.05
N LYS A 95 -4.60 22.12 -2.27
CA LYS A 95 -3.34 21.38 -2.40
C LYS A 95 -3.53 19.88 -2.17
N GLU A 96 -4.25 19.50 -1.11
CA GLU A 96 -4.51 18.08 -0.84
C GLU A 96 -5.46 17.49 -1.89
N ILE A 97 -6.50 18.22 -2.30
CA ILE A 97 -7.42 17.76 -3.34
C ILE A 97 -6.66 17.40 -4.63
N MET A 98 -5.84 18.34 -5.13
CA MET A 98 -5.06 18.12 -6.35
C MET A 98 -3.98 17.04 -6.18
N GLY A 99 -3.40 16.90 -4.98
CA GLY A 99 -2.40 15.88 -4.71
C GLY A 99 -2.96 14.45 -4.59
N GLN A 100 -4.19 14.28 -4.11
CA GLN A 100 -4.79 12.95 -3.90
C GLN A 100 -5.41 12.35 -5.17
N ILE A 101 -5.93 13.18 -6.10
CA ILE A 101 -6.51 12.70 -7.37
C ILE A 101 -5.55 11.79 -8.17
N PRO A 102 -4.30 12.19 -8.49
CA PRO A 102 -3.39 11.32 -9.23
C PRO A 102 -3.00 10.08 -8.43
N ARG A 103 -2.96 10.15 -7.09
CA ARG A 103 -2.68 9.00 -6.21
C ARG A 103 -3.80 7.97 -6.23
N LEU A 104 -5.05 8.40 -6.40
CA LEU A 104 -6.19 7.50 -6.58
C LEU A 104 -6.22 6.87 -7.99
N ILE A 105 -5.94 7.65 -9.03
CA ILE A 105 -5.98 7.19 -10.42
C ILE A 105 -4.81 6.26 -10.74
N PHE A 106 -3.59 6.69 -10.38
CA PHE A 106 -2.35 6.02 -10.77
C PHE A 106 -1.73 5.21 -9.63
N GLY A 107 -1.90 5.63 -8.37
CA GLY A 107 -1.29 4.97 -7.21
C GLY A 107 -1.89 3.62 -6.81
N GLY A 108 -2.87 3.09 -7.56
CA GLY A 108 -3.36 1.71 -7.39
C GLY A 108 -2.34 0.65 -7.86
N VAL A 109 -2.71 -0.63 -7.72
CA VAL A 109 -1.92 -1.88 -7.93
C VAL A 109 -0.80 -1.83 -8.99
N LYS A 110 -0.99 -1.10 -10.09
CA LYS A 110 0.02 -0.95 -11.17
C LYS A 110 1.25 -0.11 -10.79
N SER A 111 1.14 0.86 -9.88
CA SER A 111 2.27 1.69 -9.44
C SER A 111 3.19 0.98 -8.43
N PHE A 112 2.76 -0.14 -7.86
CA PHE A 112 3.52 -0.92 -6.88
C PHE A 112 4.18 -2.17 -7.47
N VAL A 113 4.28 -2.27 -8.80
CA VAL A 113 5.16 -3.23 -9.45
C VAL A 113 6.60 -2.75 -9.24
N GLY A 114 7.13 -2.92 -8.03
CA GLY A 114 8.43 -2.38 -7.62
C GLY A 114 8.54 -2.14 -6.11
N LYS A 115 9.49 -1.28 -5.72
CA LYS A 115 9.75 -0.95 -4.30
C LYS A 115 8.64 -0.05 -3.74
N ILE A 116 7.92 -0.56 -2.74
CA ILE A 116 6.92 0.21 -2.01
C ILE A 116 7.65 1.30 -1.19
N PRO A 117 7.23 2.58 -1.25
CA PRO A 117 7.95 3.69 -0.61
C PRO A 117 7.67 3.75 0.89
N VAL A 118 8.01 2.70 1.63
CA VAL A 118 7.64 2.48 3.04
C VAL A 118 7.85 3.74 3.91
N GLY A 119 6.86 4.03 4.75
CA GLY A 119 6.87 5.18 5.66
C GLY A 119 6.42 6.50 5.04
N ASN A 120 6.05 6.51 3.74
CA ASN A 120 5.43 7.68 3.14
C ASN A 120 4.08 7.98 3.79
N THR A 121 3.86 9.22 4.21
CA THR A 121 2.61 9.62 4.88
C THR A 121 1.43 9.83 3.93
N GLY A 122 1.67 9.91 2.62
CA GLY A 122 0.62 9.99 1.59
C GLY A 122 0.08 11.41 1.32
N GLY A 123 0.48 12.41 2.12
CA GLY A 123 0.07 13.80 1.91
C GLY A 123 0.62 14.44 0.63
N ALA A 124 -0.02 15.51 0.15
CA ALA A 124 0.42 16.24 -1.03
C ALA A 124 1.74 17.01 -0.82
N ASN A 125 2.19 17.14 0.44
CA ASN A 125 3.45 17.80 0.81
C ASN A 125 4.69 16.89 0.66
N VAL A 126 4.51 15.58 0.43
CA VAL A 126 5.62 14.63 0.31
C VAL A 126 5.68 14.01 -1.09
N PRO A 127 6.88 13.78 -1.66
CA PRO A 127 7.00 13.11 -2.95
C PRO A 127 6.42 11.69 -2.89
N PRO A 128 5.67 11.22 -3.90
CA PRO A 128 4.93 9.96 -3.84
C PRO A 128 5.81 8.70 -3.75
N LEU A 129 7.01 8.73 -4.31
CA LEU A 129 7.93 7.59 -4.35
C LEU A 129 9.04 7.67 -3.30
N LYS A 130 9.02 8.68 -2.41
CA LYS A 130 10.03 8.85 -1.38
C LYS A 130 9.67 8.01 -0.15
N SER A 131 10.61 7.16 0.29
CA SER A 131 10.50 6.44 1.57
C SER A 131 10.93 7.33 2.73
N PHE A 132 10.38 7.08 3.91
CA PHE A 132 10.74 7.81 5.13
C PHE A 132 10.88 6.83 6.30
N PRO A 133 11.62 7.20 7.37
CA PRO A 133 11.64 6.43 8.61
C PRO A 133 10.23 6.26 9.17
N ILE A 134 9.92 5.08 9.70
CA ILE A 134 8.65 4.80 10.37
C ILE A 134 8.82 5.14 11.86
N GLU A 135 7.80 5.72 12.47
CA GLU A 135 7.76 5.94 13.91
C GLU A 135 7.85 4.61 14.68
N LYS A 136 8.65 4.57 15.75
CA LYS A 136 8.88 3.35 16.57
C LYS A 136 7.59 2.65 17.02
N GLU A 137 6.53 3.42 17.28
CA GLU A 137 5.22 2.85 17.63
C GLU A 137 4.61 2.03 16.48
N LEU A 138 4.67 2.54 15.25
CA LEU A 138 4.20 1.84 14.06
C LEU A 138 5.07 0.62 13.75
N GLU A 139 6.39 0.72 13.91
CA GLU A 139 7.29 -0.44 13.78
C GLU A 139 6.89 -1.57 14.74
N ASN A 140 6.61 -1.23 16.00
CA ASN A 140 6.13 -2.18 16.99
C ASN A 140 4.80 -2.83 16.60
N ILE A 141 3.90 -2.10 15.92
CA ILE A 141 2.65 -2.64 15.37
C ILE A 141 2.95 -3.71 14.32
N PHE A 142 3.84 -3.42 13.36
CA PHE A 142 4.21 -4.39 12.33
C PHE A 142 4.87 -5.63 12.94
N VAL A 143 5.75 -5.46 13.92
CA VAL A 143 6.38 -6.58 14.65
C VAL A 143 5.32 -7.44 15.36
N LYS A 144 4.41 -6.82 16.13
CA LYS A 144 3.32 -7.53 16.81
C LYS A 144 2.40 -8.26 15.86
N ALA A 145 2.18 -7.71 14.66
CA ALA A 145 1.36 -8.32 13.62
C ALA A 145 2.11 -9.40 12.80
N GLY A 146 3.39 -9.63 13.07
CA GLY A 146 4.23 -10.59 12.32
C GLY A 146 4.58 -10.13 10.90
N ILE A 147 4.55 -8.82 10.63
CA ILE A 147 4.80 -8.23 9.32
C ILE A 147 6.23 -7.70 9.24
N LYS A 148 6.93 -8.10 8.18
CA LYS A 148 8.28 -7.61 7.85
C LYS A 148 8.20 -6.31 7.04
N LEU A 149 8.93 -5.29 7.47
CA LEU A 149 8.94 -3.97 6.84
C LEU A 149 9.81 -3.87 5.58
N ASN A 150 10.63 -4.88 5.31
CA ASN A 150 11.52 -5.06 4.16
C ASN A 150 10.86 -4.68 2.82
#